data_AF-C7YU06-F1
#
_entry.id   AF-C7YU06-F1
#
_cell.length_a   1.000
_cell.length_b   1.000
_cell.length_c   1.000
_cell.angle_alpha   90.00
_cell.angle_beta   90.00
_cell.angle_gamma   90.00
#
_symmetry.space_group_name_H-M   'P 1'
#
loop_
_entity.id
_entity.type
_entity.pdbx_description
1 polymer ?
#
loop_
_entity_poly.entity_id
_entity_poly.type
_entity_poly.pdbx_seq_one_letter_code
_entity_poly.pdbx_strand_id
1 'polypeptide(L)'
;MATDIVREGVLAINKPCGISSAQVIRECQKVFNPSKFFKPMIDAEIAKRMNESGQQFARRKHIKKASQVKMGHGGTLDPLATGVLILGIGSGTKVLSQFLECTKTYETVILFGASTDTYDRVGRILTKRPYDHITREKVEKELASMKGPLTQIPPLYSALKMNGKPLYEYAREGKPIPREIEGREVEIKDIELLEWYEPGKHSHRWPTEEAEAAERNLAEQVWRVKKQQETNKKLSPEEKEEDDQAIAAHESFKRKFEQRQDELIKDAPKKRAKNSKNPPMMSGALGQLPQPIYSEKGTHLVPDAPDENTPPPWSDEGPPAARVRLTVTSGFYIRSFCHDLGAKMDSAALMAELCRSRQSDFSIGGDNCLEFDDLSKGEEVWAPQVASMLEQWSNENKDKAPGPPGPDSPKHKHQKHHHKDKAENRRHSKSPERSRSSPKAEATESKDDAKQANEPKPSKKDAEPTKEEAKPNNGTRSDDEKSWNGIED
;
A
#
# COMPACT_ATOMS: atom_id res chain seq x y z
N MET A 1 -26.22 -4.32 35.21
CA MET A 1 -25.05 -5.08 35.69
C MET A 1 -24.16 -5.60 34.55
N ALA A 2 -24.14 -4.98 33.35
CA ALA A 2 -23.34 -5.45 32.20
C ALA A 2 -22.23 -4.46 31.76
N THR A 3 -21.98 -3.46 32.61
CA THR A 3 -21.28 -2.20 32.29
C THR A 3 -19.78 -2.22 32.55
N ASP A 4 -19.23 -3.24 33.22
CA ASP A 4 -17.81 -3.26 33.62
C ASP A 4 -16.98 -4.34 32.88
N ILE A 5 -17.61 -5.04 31.92
CA ILE A 5 -16.96 -6.12 31.17
C ILE A 5 -16.07 -5.55 30.07
N VAL A 6 -14.76 -5.77 30.17
CA VAL A 6 -13.79 -5.50 29.11
C VAL A 6 -13.94 -6.58 28.03
N ARG A 7 -14.29 -6.18 26.79
CA ARG A 7 -14.54 -7.09 25.67
C ARG A 7 -13.39 -7.03 24.65
N GLU A 8 -12.62 -8.11 24.55
CA GLU A 8 -11.48 -8.25 23.64
C GLU A 8 -11.60 -9.53 22.82
N GLY A 9 -11.04 -9.54 21.61
CA GLY A 9 -11.05 -10.73 20.76
C GLY A 9 -10.93 -10.43 19.27
N VAL A 10 -11.43 -11.35 18.45
CA VAL A 10 -11.39 -11.27 16.99
C VAL A 10 -12.80 -11.45 16.44
N LEU A 11 -13.13 -10.68 15.40
CA LEU A 11 -14.36 -10.79 14.62
C LEU A 11 -14.04 -10.50 13.15
N ALA A 12 -14.95 -10.77 12.23
CA ALA A 12 -14.86 -10.25 10.87
C ALA A 12 -15.85 -9.10 10.63
N ILE A 13 -15.56 -8.28 9.63
CA ILE A 13 -16.51 -7.31 9.07
C ILE A 13 -16.56 -7.48 7.55
N ASN A 14 -17.75 -7.39 6.96
CA ASN A 14 -17.94 -7.41 5.52
C ASN A 14 -17.55 -6.04 4.94
N LYS A 15 -16.31 -5.91 4.47
CA LYS A 15 -15.79 -4.66 3.91
C LYS A 15 -16.54 -4.29 2.61
N PRO A 16 -17.08 -3.06 2.48
CA PRO A 16 -17.62 -2.58 1.21
C PRO A 16 -16.53 -2.18 0.20
N CYS A 17 -16.94 -2.00 -1.05
CA CYS A 17 -16.09 -1.48 -2.13
C CYS A 17 -15.68 -0.02 -1.86
N GLY A 18 -14.64 0.47 -2.53
CA GLY A 18 -14.25 1.88 -2.52
C GLY A 18 -13.48 2.35 -1.28
N ILE A 19 -13.43 1.58 -0.19
CA ILE A 19 -12.69 1.94 1.03
C ILE A 19 -11.45 1.07 1.24
N SER A 20 -10.39 1.61 1.86
CA SER A 20 -9.22 0.81 2.24
C SER A 20 -9.45 0.00 3.53
N SER A 21 -8.76 -1.13 3.69
CA SER A 21 -8.78 -1.91 4.95
C SER A 21 -8.41 -1.08 6.20
N ALA A 22 -7.52 -0.09 6.04
CA ALA A 22 -7.16 0.83 7.12
C ALA A 22 -8.25 1.88 7.40
N GLN A 23 -9.11 2.21 6.42
CA GLN A 23 -10.28 3.06 6.63
C GLN A 23 -11.36 2.32 7.41
N VAL A 24 -11.60 1.04 7.15
CA VAL A 24 -12.57 0.23 7.91
C VAL A 24 -12.30 0.32 9.43
N ILE A 25 -11.04 0.20 9.85
CA ILE A 25 -10.65 0.39 11.25
C ILE A 25 -10.98 1.79 11.77
N ARG A 26 -10.78 2.84 10.95
CA ARG A 26 -11.13 4.22 11.33
C ARG A 26 -12.64 4.42 11.48
N GLU A 27 -13.45 3.83 10.60
CA GLU A 27 -14.92 3.88 10.71
C GLU A 27 -15.42 3.10 11.92
N CYS A 28 -14.90 1.89 12.17
CA CYS A 28 -15.16 1.16 13.41
C CYS A 28 -14.78 2.01 14.64
N GLN A 29 -13.62 2.65 14.64
CA GLN A 29 -13.19 3.52 15.75
C GLN A 29 -14.06 4.78 15.92
N LYS A 30 -14.58 5.39 14.84
CA LYS A 30 -15.54 6.51 14.92
C LYS A 30 -16.78 6.10 15.74
N VAL A 31 -17.29 4.88 15.54
CA VAL A 31 -18.50 4.36 16.21
C VAL A 31 -18.20 3.76 17.58
N PHE A 32 -17.10 3.02 17.73
CA PHE A 32 -16.76 2.29 18.96
C PHE A 32 -16.20 3.19 20.07
N ASN A 33 -15.43 4.23 19.74
CA ASN A 33 -14.82 5.11 20.74
C ASN A 33 -15.83 5.88 21.63
N PRO A 34 -16.96 6.41 21.13
CA PRO A 34 -18.00 7.03 21.97
C PRO A 34 -18.98 6.04 22.60
N SER A 35 -18.95 4.75 22.23
CA SER A 35 -19.93 3.75 22.68
C SER A 35 -19.88 3.46 24.18
N LYS A 36 -21.01 3.11 24.79
CA LYS A 36 -21.05 2.58 26.17
C LYS A 36 -20.41 1.19 26.22
N PHE A 37 -20.59 0.41 25.15
CA PHE A 37 -20.12 -0.98 25.00
C PHE A 37 -18.60 -1.15 25.16
N PHE A 38 -17.79 -0.27 24.56
CA PHE A 38 -16.33 -0.30 24.65
C PHE A 38 -15.73 0.66 25.69
N LYS A 39 -16.55 1.51 26.33
CA LYS A 39 -16.08 2.41 27.41
C LYS A 39 -15.25 1.71 28.50
N PRO A 40 -15.57 0.50 28.99
CA PRO A 40 -14.78 -0.16 30.04
C PRO A 40 -13.36 -0.52 29.61
N MET A 41 -13.18 -0.90 28.34
CA MET A 41 -11.84 -1.11 27.76
C MET A 41 -11.02 0.17 27.77
N ILE A 42 -11.63 1.27 27.30
CA ILE A 42 -10.95 2.56 27.18
C ILE A 42 -10.55 3.07 28.56
N ASP A 43 -11.48 3.05 29.53
CA ASP A 43 -11.21 3.48 30.90
C ASP A 43 -10.12 2.62 31.56
N ALA A 44 -10.12 1.29 31.35
CA ALA A 44 -9.11 0.39 31.88
C ALA A 44 -7.70 0.62 31.30
N GLU A 45 -7.57 0.80 29.98
CA GLU A 45 -6.27 1.10 29.36
C GLU A 45 -5.80 2.53 29.74
N ILE A 46 -6.70 3.52 29.87
CA ILE A 46 -6.36 4.86 30.39
C ILE A 46 -5.82 4.75 31.83
N ALA A 47 -6.52 4.06 32.72
CA ALA A 47 -6.10 3.90 34.11
C ALA A 47 -4.72 3.22 34.21
N LYS A 48 -4.50 2.17 33.41
CA LYS A 48 -3.20 1.50 33.29
C LYS A 48 -2.10 2.45 32.81
N ARG A 49 -2.33 3.27 31.78
CA ARG A 49 -1.37 4.30 31.31
C ARG A 49 -1.17 5.45 32.29
N MET A 50 -2.14 5.73 33.16
CA MET A 50 -1.96 6.71 34.23
C MET A 50 -1.01 6.19 35.31
N ASN A 51 -0.95 4.88 35.54
CA ASN A 51 -0.10 4.23 36.55
C ASN A 51 1.33 3.91 36.04
N GLU A 52 1.58 3.93 34.73
CA GLU A 52 2.93 3.77 34.16
C GLU A 52 3.82 4.98 34.50
N SER A 53 4.93 4.75 35.22
CA SER A 53 5.90 5.78 35.57
C SER A 53 6.77 6.18 34.37
N GLY A 54 6.65 7.43 33.91
CA GLY A 54 7.38 7.90 32.72
C GLY A 54 7.27 9.39 32.44
N GLN A 55 8.12 9.88 31.54
CA GLN A 55 8.23 11.30 31.18
C GLN A 55 6.88 11.86 30.66
N GLN A 56 6.46 13.02 31.19
CA GLN A 56 5.13 13.60 30.98
C GLN A 56 4.72 13.79 29.50
N PHE A 57 5.68 14.02 28.60
CA PHE A 57 5.40 14.18 27.17
C PHE A 57 5.01 12.86 26.49
N ALA A 58 5.67 11.75 26.84
CA ALA A 58 5.28 10.41 26.38
C ALA A 58 3.88 10.06 26.92
N ARG A 59 3.61 10.40 28.19
CA ARG A 59 2.30 10.21 28.85
C ARG A 59 1.14 10.81 28.05
N ARG A 60 1.25 12.05 27.56
CA ARG A 60 0.20 12.69 26.74
C ARG A 60 -0.07 11.96 25.41
N LYS A 61 0.98 11.53 24.71
CA LYS A 61 0.85 10.75 23.46
C LYS A 61 0.24 9.37 23.72
N HIS A 62 0.61 8.73 24.82
CA HIS A 62 0.10 7.41 25.21
C HIS A 62 -1.36 7.49 25.66
N ILE A 63 -1.76 8.51 26.42
CA ILE A 63 -3.15 8.73 26.81
C ILE A 63 -4.04 8.96 25.58
N LYS A 64 -3.63 9.76 24.58
CA LYS A 64 -4.41 9.91 23.34
C LYS A 64 -4.58 8.60 22.55
N LYS A 65 -3.63 7.67 22.67
CA LYS A 65 -3.72 6.33 22.06
C LYS A 65 -4.55 5.35 22.91
N ALA A 66 -4.56 5.52 24.23
CA ALA A 66 -5.39 4.76 25.17
C ALA A 66 -6.86 5.17 25.14
N SER A 67 -7.16 6.43 24.79
CA SER A 67 -8.53 6.94 24.59
C SER A 67 -9.17 6.48 23.27
N GLN A 68 -8.75 5.34 22.72
CA GLN A 68 -9.30 4.73 21.52
C GLN A 68 -9.33 3.20 21.69
N VAL A 69 -10.37 2.56 21.17
CA VAL A 69 -10.44 1.11 21.01
C VAL A 69 -9.25 0.66 20.16
N LYS A 70 -8.39 -0.17 20.75
CA LYS A 70 -7.19 -0.68 20.10
C LYS A 70 -7.60 -1.72 19.06
N MET A 71 -7.36 -1.44 17.79
CA MET A 71 -7.77 -2.31 16.67
C MET A 71 -6.62 -2.59 15.69
N GLY A 72 -6.74 -3.68 14.94
CA GLY A 72 -5.89 -4.08 13.81
C GLY A 72 -6.65 -5.03 12.88
N HIS A 73 -6.09 -5.38 11.72
CA HIS A 73 -6.70 -6.32 10.77
C HIS A 73 -5.80 -7.53 10.43
N GLY A 74 -6.42 -8.67 10.16
CA GLY A 74 -5.77 -9.99 9.93
C GLY A 74 -5.44 -10.29 8.47
N GLY A 75 -5.19 -9.27 7.66
CA GLY A 75 -4.90 -9.41 6.23
C GLY A 75 -5.61 -8.35 5.38
N THR A 76 -4.85 -7.63 4.57
CA THR A 76 -5.37 -6.55 3.71
C THR A 76 -6.36 -7.09 2.66
N LEU A 77 -7.39 -6.32 2.37
CA LEU A 77 -8.14 -6.33 1.12
C LEU A 77 -7.86 -5.05 0.33
N ASP A 78 -7.75 -5.20 -0.99
CA ASP A 78 -7.64 -4.09 -1.93
C ASP A 78 -8.88 -3.17 -1.85
N PRO A 79 -8.79 -1.88 -2.23
CA PRO A 79 -9.92 -0.97 -2.10
C PRO A 79 -11.17 -1.40 -2.87
N LEU A 80 -10.98 -1.92 -4.08
CA LEU A 80 -12.02 -2.51 -4.95
C LEU A 80 -12.62 -3.80 -4.40
N ALA A 81 -11.91 -4.53 -3.53
CA ALA A 81 -12.37 -5.82 -3.04
C ALA A 81 -13.41 -5.68 -1.91
N THR A 82 -14.48 -6.48 -1.94
CA THR A 82 -15.45 -6.60 -0.86
C THR A 82 -15.16 -7.83 0.02
N GLY A 83 -15.95 -8.04 1.09
CA GLY A 83 -15.98 -9.29 1.85
C GLY A 83 -15.18 -9.27 3.15
N VAL A 84 -14.90 -10.47 3.66
CA VAL A 84 -14.36 -10.74 5.00
C VAL A 84 -13.05 -10.00 5.27
N LEU A 85 -13.09 -9.00 6.14
CA LEU A 85 -11.92 -8.39 6.77
C LEU A 85 -11.87 -8.77 8.25
N ILE A 86 -10.97 -9.66 8.62
CA ILE A 86 -10.76 -10.02 10.03
C ILE A 86 -10.21 -8.82 10.81
N LEU A 87 -10.85 -8.48 11.92
CA LEU A 87 -10.49 -7.41 12.85
C LEU A 87 -10.14 -7.98 14.23
N GLY A 88 -9.02 -7.52 14.80
CA GLY A 88 -8.63 -7.83 16.17
C GLY A 88 -8.84 -6.63 17.07
N ILE A 89 -9.48 -6.83 18.22
CA ILE A 89 -9.81 -5.80 19.20
C ILE A 89 -9.05 -6.10 20.51
N GLY A 90 -8.40 -5.08 21.07
CA GLY A 90 -7.71 -5.19 22.36
C GLY A 90 -6.54 -6.18 22.32
N SER A 91 -6.55 -7.22 23.14
CA SER A 91 -5.60 -8.34 23.09
C SER A 91 -5.71 -9.19 21.82
N GLY A 92 -6.89 -9.25 21.18
CA GLY A 92 -7.10 -9.96 19.92
C GLY A 92 -6.21 -9.48 18.76
N THR A 93 -5.68 -8.25 18.84
CA THR A 93 -4.67 -7.80 17.86
C THR A 93 -3.38 -8.64 17.86
N LYS A 94 -3.11 -9.40 18.94
CA LYS A 94 -1.88 -10.20 19.09
C LYS A 94 -1.90 -11.47 18.24
N VAL A 95 -3.07 -12.02 17.96
CA VAL A 95 -3.22 -13.27 17.18
C VAL A 95 -3.39 -13.03 15.68
N LEU A 96 -3.45 -11.76 15.23
CA LEU A 96 -3.78 -11.42 13.84
C LEU A 96 -2.83 -12.00 12.78
N SER A 97 -1.59 -12.33 13.14
CA SER A 97 -0.64 -12.98 12.25
C SER A 97 -1.09 -14.36 11.78
N GLN A 98 -1.78 -15.15 12.62
CA GLN A 98 -2.21 -16.50 12.27
C GLN A 98 -3.20 -16.52 11.09
N PHE A 99 -3.98 -15.46 10.94
CA PHE A 99 -4.94 -15.32 9.84
C PHE A 99 -4.29 -14.91 8.52
N LEU A 100 -3.02 -14.52 8.50
CA LEU A 100 -2.29 -14.31 7.26
C LEU A 100 -2.04 -15.64 6.55
N GLU A 101 -1.70 -16.68 7.31
CA GLU A 101 -1.29 -18.03 6.87
C GLU A 101 -2.48 -18.96 6.52
N CYS A 102 -3.70 -18.64 6.97
CA CYS A 102 -4.89 -19.43 6.66
C CYS A 102 -5.30 -19.41 5.17
N THR A 103 -6.10 -20.39 4.75
CA THR A 103 -6.75 -20.38 3.43
C THR A 103 -7.83 -19.30 3.32
N LYS A 104 -8.08 -18.85 2.09
CA LYS A 104 -9.03 -17.78 1.77
C LYS A 104 -9.84 -18.21 0.56
N THR A 105 -11.15 -17.95 0.58
CA THR A 105 -12.03 -18.17 -0.58
C THR A 105 -12.44 -16.82 -1.14
N TYR A 106 -12.32 -16.70 -2.45
CA TYR A 106 -12.62 -15.51 -3.21
C TYR A 106 -13.60 -15.84 -4.33
N GLU A 107 -14.44 -14.87 -4.67
CA GLU A 107 -15.23 -14.83 -5.90
C GLU A 107 -14.79 -13.60 -6.67
N THR A 108 -14.45 -13.76 -7.95
CA THR A 108 -13.86 -12.69 -8.78
C THR A 108 -14.47 -12.70 -10.17
N VAL A 109 -14.62 -11.52 -10.76
CA VAL A 109 -14.95 -11.40 -12.18
C VAL A 109 -13.69 -11.02 -12.94
N ILE A 110 -13.40 -11.81 -13.95
CA ILE A 110 -12.29 -11.67 -14.89
C ILE A 110 -12.85 -11.11 -16.19
N LEU A 111 -12.29 -10.00 -16.67
CA LEU A 111 -12.67 -9.37 -17.93
C LEU A 111 -11.51 -9.49 -18.92
N PHE A 112 -11.76 -10.09 -20.08
CA PHE A 112 -10.73 -10.39 -21.08
C PHE A 112 -10.45 -9.19 -22.01
N GLY A 113 -9.45 -9.32 -22.87
CA GLY A 113 -9.11 -8.37 -23.94
C GLY A 113 -8.25 -7.17 -23.55
N ALA A 114 -8.09 -6.84 -22.27
CA ALA A 114 -7.19 -5.78 -21.82
C ALA A 114 -6.45 -6.11 -20.52
N SER A 115 -5.26 -5.53 -20.36
CA SER A 115 -4.46 -5.58 -19.12
C SER A 115 -4.19 -4.18 -18.61
N THR A 116 -4.06 -4.03 -17.30
CA THR A 116 -3.84 -2.74 -16.61
C THR A 116 -2.61 -2.78 -15.70
N ASP A 117 -2.06 -1.62 -15.35
CA ASP A 117 -0.88 -1.51 -14.48
C ASP A 117 -1.13 -2.04 -13.05
N THR A 118 -2.36 -1.95 -12.55
CA THR A 118 -2.80 -2.52 -11.27
C THR A 118 -3.23 -3.99 -11.33
N TYR A 119 -3.43 -4.53 -12.55
CA TYR A 119 -4.17 -5.77 -12.87
C TYR A 119 -5.65 -5.79 -12.43
N ASP A 120 -6.25 -4.63 -12.15
CA ASP A 120 -7.68 -4.46 -11.90
C ASP A 120 -8.29 -3.31 -12.73
N ARG A 121 -9.62 -3.17 -12.69
CA ARG A 121 -10.34 -2.13 -13.45
C ARG A 121 -10.12 -0.68 -12.96
N VAL A 122 -9.31 -0.45 -11.94
CA VAL A 122 -9.02 0.90 -11.39
C VAL A 122 -7.68 1.43 -11.90
N GLY A 123 -6.84 0.57 -12.49
CA GLY A 123 -5.61 0.96 -13.16
C GLY A 123 -5.83 1.53 -14.55
N ARG A 124 -4.72 1.75 -15.26
CA ARG A 124 -4.69 2.24 -16.65
C ARG A 124 -4.37 1.12 -17.61
N ILE A 125 -4.95 1.16 -18.81
CA ILE A 125 -4.69 0.16 -19.86
C ILE A 125 -3.21 0.21 -20.25
N LEU A 126 -2.52 -0.93 -20.08
CA LEU A 126 -1.19 -1.17 -20.62
C LEU A 126 -1.29 -1.62 -22.07
N THR A 127 -1.99 -2.73 -22.30
CA THR A 127 -2.17 -3.37 -23.61
C THR A 127 -3.60 -3.89 -23.78
N LYS A 128 -4.08 -3.82 -25.03
CA LYS A 128 -5.30 -4.48 -25.52
C LYS A 128 -4.87 -5.66 -26.40
N ARG A 129 -5.62 -6.76 -26.40
CA ARG A 129 -5.37 -7.98 -27.18
C ARG A 129 -6.69 -8.56 -27.71
N PRO A 130 -6.68 -9.31 -28.84
CA PRO A 130 -7.88 -9.98 -29.34
C PRO A 130 -8.53 -10.90 -28.29
N TYR A 131 -9.83 -11.09 -28.40
CA TYR A 131 -10.64 -11.91 -27.48
C TYR A 131 -11.71 -12.76 -28.17
N ASP A 132 -11.88 -12.66 -29.49
CA ASP A 132 -12.86 -13.44 -30.26
C ASP A 132 -12.65 -14.96 -30.11
N HIS A 133 -11.41 -15.37 -29.83
CA HIS A 133 -11.03 -16.76 -29.62
C HIS A 133 -11.28 -17.26 -28.19
N ILE A 134 -11.76 -16.43 -27.27
CA ILE A 134 -11.98 -16.76 -25.85
C ILE A 134 -13.39 -17.37 -25.69
N THR A 135 -13.46 -18.68 -25.47
CA THR A 135 -14.72 -19.39 -25.24
C THR A 135 -14.79 -19.95 -23.83
N ARG A 136 -16.01 -20.23 -23.36
CA ARG A 136 -16.28 -20.85 -22.06
C ARG A 136 -15.44 -22.12 -21.83
N GLU A 137 -15.39 -23.01 -22.80
CA GLU A 137 -14.71 -24.32 -22.70
C GLU A 137 -13.19 -24.14 -22.58
N LYS A 138 -12.62 -23.12 -23.25
CA LYS A 138 -11.20 -22.76 -23.09
C LYS A 138 -10.94 -22.21 -21.69
N VAL A 139 -11.83 -21.37 -21.16
CA VAL A 139 -11.73 -20.87 -19.78
C VAL A 139 -11.79 -22.04 -18.79
N GLU A 140 -12.82 -22.90 -18.85
CA GLU A 140 -12.96 -24.06 -17.96
C GLU A 140 -11.71 -24.97 -18.00
N LYS A 141 -11.16 -25.21 -19.19
CA LYS A 141 -9.91 -25.98 -19.37
C LYS A 141 -8.70 -25.32 -18.71
N GLU A 142 -8.49 -24.01 -18.91
CA GLU A 142 -7.33 -23.32 -18.32
C GLU A 142 -7.48 -23.06 -16.82
N LEU A 143 -8.69 -22.88 -16.31
CA LEU A 143 -8.96 -22.87 -14.87
C LEU A 143 -8.57 -24.22 -14.24
N ALA A 144 -8.94 -25.34 -14.88
CA ALA A 144 -8.52 -26.67 -14.44
C ALA A 144 -6.99 -26.86 -14.52
N SER A 145 -6.32 -26.28 -15.53
CA SER A 145 -4.85 -26.33 -15.70
C SER A 145 -4.08 -25.51 -14.65
N MET A 146 -4.75 -24.65 -13.88
CA MET A 146 -4.17 -23.82 -12.82
C MET A 146 -4.40 -24.37 -11.40
N LYS A 147 -5.21 -25.43 -11.23
CA LYS A 147 -5.46 -26.03 -9.91
C LYS A 147 -4.19 -26.72 -9.38
N GLY A 148 -3.90 -26.53 -8.09
CA GLY A 148 -2.70 -27.05 -7.42
C GLY A 148 -1.61 -25.98 -7.19
N PRO A 149 -0.36 -26.40 -6.92
CA PRO A 149 0.76 -25.50 -6.66
C PRO A 149 1.23 -24.75 -7.93
N LEU A 150 1.55 -23.47 -7.78
CA LEU A 150 2.11 -22.63 -8.85
C LEU A 150 3.01 -21.52 -8.29
N THR A 151 3.94 -21.04 -9.11
CA THR A 151 4.76 -19.86 -8.79
C THR A 151 4.06 -18.61 -9.31
N GLN A 152 3.74 -17.67 -8.42
CA GLN A 152 3.08 -16.41 -8.77
C GLN A 152 3.98 -15.23 -8.44
N ILE A 153 4.09 -14.26 -9.36
CA ILE A 153 4.73 -12.97 -9.08
C ILE A 153 3.69 -11.99 -8.50
N PRO A 154 3.94 -11.42 -7.30
CA PRO A 154 3.10 -10.37 -6.74
C PRO A 154 2.97 -9.16 -7.69
N PRO A 155 1.79 -8.51 -7.76
CA PRO A 155 1.62 -7.33 -8.58
C PRO A 155 2.44 -6.17 -8.02
N LEU A 156 2.89 -5.28 -8.90
CA LEU A 156 3.67 -4.09 -8.53
C LEU A 156 2.90 -3.22 -7.50
N TYR A 157 1.58 -3.06 -7.68
CA TYR A 157 0.70 -2.42 -6.71
C TYR A 157 0.30 -3.38 -5.57
N SER A 158 1.27 -3.78 -4.76
CA SER A 158 1.07 -4.61 -3.57
C SER A 158 1.68 -4.00 -2.30
N ALA A 159 1.20 -4.46 -1.14
CA ALA A 159 1.71 -4.06 0.18
C ALA A 159 3.02 -4.76 0.59
N LEU A 160 3.59 -5.58 -0.30
CA LEU A 160 4.90 -6.21 -0.13
C LEU A 160 5.98 -5.12 0.01
N LYS A 161 6.95 -5.31 0.91
CA LYS A 161 8.02 -4.34 1.15
C LYS A 161 9.34 -4.75 0.48
N MET A 162 9.97 -3.79 -0.21
CA MET A 162 11.39 -3.82 -0.54
C MET A 162 12.11 -2.74 0.24
N ASN A 163 13.26 -3.05 0.85
CA ASN A 163 14.08 -2.13 1.63
C ASN A 163 13.28 -1.30 2.67
N GLY A 164 12.27 -1.93 3.28
CA GLY A 164 11.37 -1.33 4.28
C GLY A 164 10.17 -0.56 3.74
N LYS A 165 10.14 -0.23 2.45
CA LYS A 165 9.11 0.55 1.77
C LYS A 165 8.17 -0.36 0.93
N PRO A 166 6.83 -0.18 0.96
CA PRO A 166 5.89 -0.95 0.14
C PRO A 166 6.05 -0.75 -1.37
N LEU A 167 5.81 -1.78 -2.18
CA LEU A 167 5.93 -1.75 -3.65
C LEU A 167 4.96 -0.74 -4.30
N TYR A 168 3.72 -0.62 -3.81
CA TYR A 168 2.77 0.39 -4.31
C TYR A 168 3.29 1.84 -4.16
N GLU A 169 4.21 2.11 -3.22
CA GLU A 169 4.83 3.42 -3.04
C GLU A 169 6.04 3.64 -3.96
N TYR A 170 6.62 2.59 -4.54
CA TYR A 170 7.57 2.73 -5.65
C TYR A 170 6.82 3.03 -6.95
N ALA A 171 5.74 2.28 -7.20
CA ALA A 171 4.85 2.46 -8.37
C ALA A 171 4.29 3.89 -8.44
N ARG A 172 3.62 4.35 -7.38
CA ARG A 172 3.02 5.70 -7.31
C ARG A 172 4.04 6.84 -7.33
N GLU A 173 5.25 6.59 -6.85
CA GLU A 173 6.33 7.57 -6.99
C GLU A 173 7.05 7.44 -8.33
N GLY A 174 6.65 6.54 -9.24
CA GLY A 174 7.35 6.23 -10.49
C GLY A 174 8.85 6.04 -10.28
N LYS A 175 9.26 5.28 -9.27
CA LYS A 175 10.67 4.99 -8.98
C LYS A 175 10.98 3.55 -9.34
N PRO A 176 12.14 3.27 -9.98
CA PRO A 176 12.56 1.90 -10.23
C PRO A 176 12.61 1.12 -8.93
N ILE A 177 12.15 -0.13 -8.98
CA ILE A 177 12.22 -1.03 -7.82
C ILE A 177 13.70 -1.41 -7.56
N PRO A 178 14.18 -1.45 -6.31
CA PRO A 178 15.61 -1.65 -6.03
C PRO A 178 16.18 -3.03 -6.42
N ARG A 179 15.28 -3.97 -6.74
CA ARG A 179 15.55 -5.33 -7.19
C ARG A 179 14.29 -5.90 -7.82
N GLU A 180 14.45 -6.98 -8.57
CA GLU A 180 13.36 -7.73 -9.18
C GLU A 180 12.35 -8.27 -8.15
N ILE A 181 11.09 -8.44 -8.56
CA ILE A 181 10.06 -9.06 -7.73
C ILE A 181 10.24 -10.58 -7.80
N GLU A 182 10.66 -11.18 -6.69
CA GLU A 182 10.76 -12.63 -6.53
C GLU A 182 9.37 -13.29 -6.55
N GLY A 183 9.19 -14.28 -7.44
CA GLY A 183 8.02 -15.16 -7.45
C GLY A 183 7.86 -15.97 -6.18
N ARG A 184 6.63 -16.41 -5.90
CA ARG A 184 6.23 -17.09 -4.68
C ARG A 184 5.48 -18.37 -4.98
N GLU A 185 5.82 -19.44 -4.28
CA GLU A 185 5.01 -20.65 -4.25
C GLU A 185 3.68 -20.34 -3.56
N VAL A 186 2.59 -20.58 -4.28
CA VAL A 186 1.21 -20.46 -3.81
C VAL A 186 0.41 -21.64 -4.37
N GLU A 187 -0.81 -21.86 -3.89
CA GLU A 187 -1.61 -23.02 -4.27
C GLU A 187 -3.08 -22.62 -4.45
N ILE A 188 -3.67 -23.05 -5.56
CA ILE A 188 -5.12 -23.05 -5.79
C ILE A 188 -5.64 -24.42 -5.34
N LYS A 189 -6.20 -24.49 -4.12
CA LYS A 189 -6.75 -25.74 -3.57
C LYS A 189 -8.02 -26.15 -4.29
N ASP A 190 -8.83 -25.17 -4.67
CA ASP A 190 -10.05 -25.40 -5.43
C ASP A 190 -10.40 -24.21 -6.32
N ILE A 191 -11.04 -24.49 -7.46
CA ILE A 191 -11.39 -23.50 -8.48
C ILE A 191 -12.62 -23.96 -9.26
N GLU A 192 -13.57 -23.05 -9.44
CA GLU A 192 -14.89 -23.31 -10.03
C GLU A 192 -15.29 -22.10 -10.89
N LEU A 193 -15.72 -22.34 -12.14
CA LEU A 193 -16.41 -21.32 -12.94
C LEU A 193 -17.85 -21.23 -12.47
N LEU A 194 -18.24 -20.10 -11.87
CA LEU A 194 -19.61 -19.86 -11.40
C LEU A 194 -20.51 -19.35 -12.52
N GLU A 195 -19.99 -18.46 -13.36
CA GLU A 195 -20.79 -17.72 -14.35
C GLU A 195 -19.93 -17.40 -15.57
N TRP A 196 -20.49 -17.63 -16.76
CA TRP A 196 -19.92 -17.22 -18.03
C TRP A 196 -20.77 -16.09 -18.60
N TYR A 197 -20.13 -14.99 -18.96
CA TYR A 197 -20.78 -13.87 -19.63
C TYR A 197 -20.30 -13.79 -21.06
N GLU A 198 -21.23 -14.05 -21.99
CA GLU A 198 -20.98 -13.82 -23.42
C GLU A 198 -20.70 -12.33 -23.71
N PRO A 199 -20.02 -12.03 -24.82
CA PRO A 199 -19.97 -10.68 -25.40
C PRO A 199 -21.35 -9.98 -25.38
N GLY A 200 -21.35 -8.69 -25.07
CA GLY A 200 -22.56 -7.87 -24.97
C GLY A 200 -23.50 -8.14 -23.79
N LYS A 201 -23.34 -9.23 -23.03
CA LYS A 201 -24.30 -9.65 -21.98
C LYS A 201 -23.94 -9.22 -20.55
N HIS A 202 -22.98 -8.31 -20.36
CA HIS A 202 -22.59 -7.82 -19.04
C HIS A 202 -22.25 -6.33 -18.99
N SER A 203 -22.29 -5.75 -17.80
CA SER A 203 -22.00 -4.33 -17.53
C SER A 203 -20.53 -4.03 -17.20
N HIS A 204 -19.68 -5.05 -16.96
CA HIS A 204 -18.24 -4.83 -16.73
C HIS A 204 -17.59 -4.11 -17.93
N ARG A 205 -16.64 -3.20 -17.66
CA ARG A 205 -15.91 -2.39 -18.65
C ARG A 205 -14.42 -2.37 -18.32
N TRP A 206 -13.58 -2.17 -19.34
CA TRP A 206 -12.19 -1.74 -19.11
C TRP A 206 -12.15 -0.28 -18.63
N PRO A 207 -11.10 0.14 -17.91
CA PRO A 207 -10.84 1.57 -17.69
C PRO A 207 -10.57 2.29 -19.01
N THR A 208 -10.86 3.60 -19.06
CA THR A 208 -10.66 4.43 -20.26
C THR A 208 -9.30 5.13 -20.31
N GLU A 209 -8.62 5.27 -19.18
CA GLU A 209 -7.26 5.81 -19.12
C GLU A 209 -6.25 4.80 -19.69
N GLU A 210 -5.39 5.24 -20.61
CA GLU A 210 -4.22 4.48 -21.05
C GLU A 210 -2.97 4.89 -20.27
N ALA A 211 -2.09 3.93 -20.00
CA ALA A 211 -0.85 4.15 -19.26
C ALA A 211 0.17 4.97 -20.07
N GLU A 212 0.88 5.89 -19.41
CA GLU A 212 1.96 6.64 -20.07
C GLU A 212 3.13 5.71 -20.45
N ALA A 213 3.98 6.11 -21.41
CA ALA A 213 5.13 5.29 -21.85
C ALA A 213 6.05 4.90 -20.68
N ALA A 214 6.20 5.80 -19.70
CA ALA A 214 6.86 5.54 -18.41
C ALA A 214 6.29 4.33 -17.65
N GLU A 215 4.97 4.28 -17.53
CA GLU A 215 4.23 3.26 -16.79
C GLU A 215 4.20 1.93 -17.56
N ARG A 216 4.10 2.00 -18.89
CA ARG A 216 4.26 0.86 -19.80
C ARG A 216 5.63 0.21 -19.65
N ASN A 217 6.72 0.98 -19.73
CA ASN A 217 8.09 0.46 -19.57
C ASN A 217 8.31 -0.21 -18.21
N LEU A 218 7.80 0.37 -17.12
CA LEU A 218 7.92 -0.23 -15.78
C LEU A 218 7.14 -1.55 -15.66
N ALA A 219 5.96 -1.64 -16.26
CA ALA A 219 5.18 -2.87 -16.31
C ALA A 219 5.83 -3.95 -17.19
N GLU A 220 6.40 -3.55 -18.34
CA GLU A 220 7.16 -4.44 -19.22
C GLU A 220 8.41 -5.00 -18.53
N GLN A 221 9.13 -4.19 -17.74
CA GLN A 221 10.25 -4.67 -16.93
C GLN A 221 9.82 -5.77 -15.96
N VAL A 222 8.71 -5.58 -15.23
CA VAL A 222 8.14 -6.59 -14.32
C VAL A 222 7.71 -7.85 -15.08
N TRP A 223 7.13 -7.71 -16.27
CA TRP A 223 6.74 -8.85 -17.10
C TRP A 223 7.93 -9.61 -17.71
N ARG A 224 9.00 -8.90 -18.06
CA ARG A 224 10.26 -9.49 -18.56
C ARG A 224 10.94 -10.31 -17.45
N VAL A 225 10.98 -9.78 -16.23
CA VAL A 225 11.38 -10.52 -15.01
C VAL A 225 10.53 -11.77 -14.82
N LYS A 226 9.20 -11.68 -15.00
CA LYS A 226 8.31 -12.84 -14.91
C LYS A 226 8.68 -13.94 -15.90
N LYS A 227 8.81 -13.61 -17.18
CA LYS A 227 9.23 -14.56 -18.22
C LYS A 227 10.59 -15.19 -17.90
N GLN A 228 11.54 -14.45 -17.35
CA GLN A 228 12.86 -14.97 -16.97
C GLN A 228 12.79 -15.97 -15.81
N GLN A 229 11.98 -15.68 -14.78
CA GLN A 229 11.77 -16.60 -13.66
C GLN A 229 10.99 -17.86 -14.08
N GLU A 230 10.04 -17.74 -15.01
CA GLU A 230 9.30 -18.88 -15.60
C GLU A 230 10.18 -19.73 -16.54
N THR A 231 11.15 -19.13 -17.25
CA THR A 231 11.99 -19.83 -18.23
C THR A 231 13.40 -20.19 -17.74
N ASN A 232 13.77 -19.78 -16.52
CA ASN A 232 15.13 -19.90 -15.95
C ASN A 232 16.26 -19.31 -16.83
N LYS A 233 15.94 -18.38 -17.74
CA LYS A 233 16.89 -17.79 -18.70
C LYS A 233 17.33 -16.39 -18.25
N LYS A 234 18.64 -16.14 -18.23
CA LYS A 234 19.23 -14.82 -17.90
C LYS A 234 19.33 -13.92 -19.14
N LEU A 235 19.24 -12.60 -18.92
CA LEU A 235 19.44 -11.54 -19.91
C LEU A 235 20.81 -11.59 -20.60
N SER A 236 20.84 -11.16 -21.86
CA SER A 236 22.07 -10.78 -22.56
C SER A 236 22.65 -9.46 -21.98
N PRO A 237 23.95 -9.19 -22.18
CA PRO A 237 24.54 -7.90 -21.80
C PRO A 237 23.91 -6.70 -22.54
N GLU A 238 23.52 -6.88 -23.79
CA GLU A 238 22.93 -5.82 -24.65
C GLU A 238 21.51 -5.48 -24.18
N GLU A 239 20.68 -6.50 -23.91
CA GLU A 239 19.31 -6.32 -23.37
C GLU A 239 19.31 -5.60 -22.00
N LYS A 240 20.43 -5.67 -21.27
CA LYS A 240 20.60 -4.97 -20.00
C LYS A 240 21.00 -3.50 -20.21
N GLU A 241 21.87 -3.20 -21.18
CA GLU A 241 22.23 -1.81 -21.51
C GLU A 241 21.04 -1.03 -22.08
N GLU A 242 20.14 -1.66 -22.84
CA GLU A 242 18.88 -1.04 -23.27
C GLU A 242 17.95 -0.72 -22.08
N ASP A 243 17.88 -1.59 -21.08
CA ASP A 243 17.07 -1.37 -19.87
C ASP A 243 17.62 -0.22 -19.01
N ASP A 244 18.93 -0.21 -18.77
CA ASP A 244 19.62 0.86 -18.03
C ASP A 244 19.47 2.22 -18.76
N GLN A 245 19.46 2.23 -20.11
CA GLN A 245 19.18 3.43 -20.91
C GLN A 245 17.71 3.89 -20.83
N ALA A 246 16.74 2.97 -20.88
CA ALA A 246 15.32 3.29 -20.72
C ALA A 246 15.01 3.87 -19.33
N ILE A 247 15.66 3.34 -18.28
CA ILE A 247 15.58 3.86 -16.91
C ILE A 247 16.18 5.27 -16.82
N ALA A 248 17.34 5.52 -17.42
CA ALA A 248 17.98 6.83 -17.43
C ALA A 248 17.16 7.89 -18.20
N ALA A 249 16.55 7.51 -19.33
CA ALA A 249 15.62 8.37 -20.07
C ALA A 249 14.41 8.77 -19.20
N HIS A 250 13.85 7.80 -18.46
CA HIS A 250 12.72 8.02 -17.55
C HIS A 250 13.05 8.97 -16.38
N GLU A 251 14.23 8.86 -15.75
CA GLU A 251 14.66 9.81 -14.71
C GLU A 251 14.72 11.26 -15.21
N SER A 252 15.12 11.47 -16.48
CA SER A 252 15.29 12.79 -17.06
C SER A 252 13.97 13.56 -17.25
N PHE A 253 12.88 12.86 -17.61
CA PHE A 253 11.55 13.44 -17.78
C PHE A 253 10.93 13.85 -16.44
N LYS A 254 11.08 12.96 -15.45
CA LYS A 254 10.41 13.03 -14.15
C LYS A 254 10.87 14.20 -13.27
N ARG A 255 12.13 14.63 -13.42
CA ARG A 255 12.73 15.76 -12.68
C ARG A 255 12.05 17.12 -12.92
N LYS A 256 11.18 17.25 -13.93
CA LYS A 256 10.35 18.45 -14.19
C LYS A 256 8.89 18.32 -13.73
N PHE A 257 8.41 17.12 -13.39
CA PHE A 257 7.03 16.86 -12.97
C PHE A 257 6.86 16.83 -11.44
N GLU A 258 7.87 16.34 -10.70
CA GLU A 258 7.78 16.07 -9.25
C GLU A 258 7.61 17.31 -8.34
N GLN A 259 7.75 18.54 -8.84
CA GLN A 259 7.57 19.75 -8.00
C GLN A 259 6.12 20.08 -7.63
N ARG A 260 5.11 19.35 -8.14
CA ARG A 260 3.67 19.65 -7.90
C ARG A 260 2.91 18.61 -7.07
N GLN A 261 3.34 17.35 -7.05
CA GLN A 261 2.62 16.25 -6.38
C GLN A 261 3.06 15.99 -4.94
N ASP A 262 4.26 16.44 -4.57
CA ASP A 262 4.99 16.00 -3.36
C ASP A 262 4.48 16.64 -2.03
N GLU A 263 3.40 17.44 -2.10
CA GLU A 263 2.67 17.97 -0.93
C GLU A 263 1.44 17.14 -0.51
N LEU A 264 0.89 16.29 -1.39
CA LEU A 264 -0.42 15.63 -1.16
C LEU A 264 -0.34 14.29 -0.40
N ILE A 265 0.78 13.57 -0.46
CA ILE A 265 0.86 12.14 -0.07
C ILE A 265 1.79 11.86 1.14
N LYS A 266 2.41 12.88 1.76
CA LYS A 266 3.28 12.68 2.94
C LYS A 266 2.52 12.67 4.28
N ASP A 267 2.17 11.47 4.75
CA ASP A 267 1.77 11.19 6.15
C ASP A 267 2.98 10.97 7.09
N ALA A 268 4.14 11.56 6.76
CA ALA A 268 5.16 11.81 7.76
C ALA A 268 4.69 12.95 8.68
N PRO A 269 4.79 12.85 10.02
CA PRO A 269 4.48 13.99 10.87
C PRO A 269 5.47 15.12 10.55
N LYS A 270 5.01 16.18 9.86
CA LYS A 270 5.79 17.41 9.65
C LYS A 270 6.39 17.78 11.02
N LYS A 271 7.73 17.80 11.12
CA LYS A 271 8.42 18.29 12.32
C LYS A 271 7.90 19.71 12.54
N ARG A 272 6.99 19.89 13.51
CA ARG A 272 6.42 21.21 13.82
C ARG A 272 7.59 22.14 14.16
N ALA A 273 7.86 23.09 13.29
CA ALA A 273 8.67 24.24 13.65
C ALA A 273 8.04 24.86 14.90
N LYS A 274 8.84 25.05 15.96
CA LYS A 274 8.39 25.65 17.21
C LYS A 274 8.14 27.16 16.99
N ASN A 275 7.00 27.51 16.42
CA ASN A 275 6.46 28.86 16.57
C ASN A 275 5.86 29.00 17.97
N SER A 276 6.70 29.40 18.92
CA SER A 276 6.32 29.72 20.29
C SER A 276 5.59 31.06 20.35
N LYS A 277 4.26 31.05 20.15
CA LYS A 277 3.38 32.22 20.39
C LYS A 277 2.09 31.91 21.17
N ASN A 278 1.93 30.70 21.72
CA ASN A 278 0.88 30.43 22.70
C ASN A 278 1.50 30.26 24.09
N PRO A 279 0.97 30.92 25.14
CA PRO A 279 1.48 30.76 26.50
C PRO A 279 1.23 29.33 27.02
N PRO A 280 2.07 28.83 27.94
CA PRO A 280 1.86 27.50 28.52
C PRO A 280 0.61 27.52 29.39
N MET A 281 -0.45 26.79 28.99
CA MET A 281 -1.60 26.58 29.86
C MET A 281 -1.19 25.85 31.14
N MET A 282 -1.55 26.45 32.26
CA MET A 282 -1.27 25.98 33.61
C MET A 282 -1.87 24.60 33.89
N SER A 283 -1.20 23.85 34.76
CA SER A 283 -1.71 22.60 35.33
C SER A 283 -2.93 22.87 36.21
N GLY A 284 -4.05 22.18 36.01
CA GLY A 284 -5.19 22.27 36.94
C GLY A 284 -6.49 21.60 36.49
N ALA A 285 -6.84 21.67 35.20
CA ALA A 285 -8.09 21.11 34.68
C ALA A 285 -7.83 19.92 33.74
N LEU A 286 -8.48 18.78 34.01
CA LEU A 286 -8.57 17.66 33.08
C LEU A 286 -9.59 18.01 31.98
N GLY A 287 -9.23 18.96 31.11
CA GLY A 287 -10.03 19.28 29.93
C GLY A 287 -10.24 18.04 29.06
N GLN A 288 -11.38 17.98 28.37
CA GLN A 288 -11.72 16.86 27.48
C GLN A 288 -10.53 16.51 26.58
N LEU A 289 -10.14 15.24 26.56
CA LEU A 289 -9.05 14.77 25.72
C LEU A 289 -9.37 15.13 24.26
N PRO A 290 -8.41 15.71 23.51
CA PRO A 290 -8.69 16.18 22.16
C PRO A 290 -9.08 15.00 21.28
N GLN A 291 -10.33 15.00 20.84
CA GLN A 291 -10.92 13.92 20.05
C GLN A 291 -10.00 13.54 18.88
N PRO A 292 -9.87 12.25 18.56
CA PRO A 292 -9.11 11.82 17.39
C PRO A 292 -9.76 12.39 16.12
N ILE A 293 -8.97 13.15 15.36
CA ILE A 293 -9.36 13.57 14.01
C ILE A 293 -9.15 12.33 13.12
N TYR A 294 -10.23 11.82 12.55
CA TYR A 294 -10.18 10.69 11.63
C TYR A 294 -9.86 11.18 10.22
N SER A 295 -8.95 10.50 9.54
CA SER A 295 -8.61 10.77 8.15
C SER A 295 -9.60 10.06 7.22
N GLU A 296 -10.08 10.77 6.21
CA GLU A 296 -10.96 10.25 5.15
C GLU A 296 -10.18 9.96 3.85
N LYS A 297 -8.84 10.12 3.85
CA LYS A 297 -7.95 9.77 2.71
C LYS A 297 -8.04 8.31 2.23
N GLY A 298 -8.82 7.46 2.91
CA GLY A 298 -9.01 6.05 2.59
C GLY A 298 -10.43 5.67 2.17
N THR A 299 -11.33 6.65 1.94
CA THR A 299 -12.64 6.46 1.28
C THR A 299 -12.57 6.85 -0.20
N HIS A 300 -13.59 6.48 -0.99
CA HIS A 300 -13.74 6.82 -2.43
C HIS A 300 -12.48 6.53 -3.27
N LEU A 301 -11.80 5.43 -3.00
CA LEU A 301 -10.57 4.98 -3.66
C LEU A 301 -10.81 4.22 -4.98
N VAL A 302 -12.07 4.08 -5.38
CA VAL A 302 -12.51 3.35 -6.57
C VAL A 302 -13.54 4.25 -7.24
N PRO A 303 -13.38 4.60 -8.52
CA PRO A 303 -14.41 5.31 -9.25
C PRO A 303 -15.70 4.49 -9.31
N ASP A 304 -16.83 5.20 -9.23
CA ASP A 304 -18.14 4.62 -9.47
C ASP A 304 -18.18 3.99 -10.88
N ALA A 305 -19.07 3.01 -11.06
CA ALA A 305 -19.27 2.42 -12.38
C ALA A 305 -19.79 3.50 -13.35
N PRO A 306 -19.38 3.49 -14.63
CA PRO A 306 -19.99 4.35 -15.64
C PRO A 306 -21.50 4.13 -15.70
N ASP A 307 -22.25 5.20 -15.94
CA ASP A 307 -23.70 5.14 -16.16
C ASP A 307 -24.03 4.26 -17.39
N GLU A 308 -25.20 3.64 -17.43
CA GLU A 308 -25.65 2.75 -18.51
C GLU A 308 -25.67 3.45 -19.88
N ASN A 309 -25.88 4.77 -19.89
CA ASN A 309 -25.82 5.61 -21.08
C ASN A 309 -24.39 5.88 -21.60
N THR A 310 -23.35 5.51 -20.83
CA THR A 310 -21.96 5.68 -21.24
C THR A 310 -21.59 4.59 -22.27
N PRO A 311 -21.22 4.95 -23.51
CA PRO A 311 -20.84 3.96 -24.50
C PRO A 311 -19.62 3.16 -24.01
N PRO A 312 -19.54 1.84 -24.30
CA PRO A 312 -18.41 1.01 -23.89
C PRO A 312 -17.10 1.46 -24.57
N PRO A 313 -15.92 1.11 -24.01
CA PRO A 313 -14.61 1.47 -24.56
C PRO A 313 -14.18 0.60 -25.76
N TRP A 314 -15.14 -0.02 -26.45
CA TRP A 314 -14.98 -0.92 -27.60
C TRP A 314 -16.08 -0.67 -28.63
N SER A 315 -15.84 -1.07 -29.87
CA SER A 315 -16.72 -0.81 -31.03
C SER A 315 -17.54 -2.02 -31.51
N ASP A 316 -17.32 -3.18 -30.90
CA ASP A 316 -17.98 -4.46 -31.18
C ASP A 316 -18.97 -4.83 -30.04
N GLU A 317 -19.32 -6.12 -29.92
CA GLU A 317 -20.14 -6.61 -28.80
C GLU A 317 -19.38 -6.55 -27.45
N GLY A 318 -18.05 -6.47 -27.48
CA GLY A 318 -17.18 -6.40 -26.32
C GLY A 318 -16.52 -7.73 -25.95
N PRO A 319 -15.54 -7.68 -25.03
CA PRO A 319 -14.91 -8.88 -24.49
C PRO A 319 -15.91 -9.73 -23.71
N PRO A 320 -15.72 -11.06 -23.66
CA PRO A 320 -16.39 -11.89 -22.68
C PRO A 320 -15.85 -11.64 -21.26
N ALA A 321 -16.58 -12.16 -20.27
CA ALA A 321 -16.15 -12.18 -18.88
C ALA A 321 -16.47 -13.52 -18.19
N ALA A 322 -15.80 -13.80 -17.08
CA ALA A 322 -16.02 -15.01 -16.29
C ALA A 322 -16.04 -14.70 -14.79
N ARG A 323 -17.05 -15.19 -14.06
CA ARG A 323 -17.06 -15.19 -12.58
C ARG A 323 -16.52 -16.52 -12.08
N VAL A 324 -15.45 -16.47 -11.30
CA VAL A 324 -14.72 -17.65 -10.81
C VAL A 324 -14.67 -17.62 -9.29
N ARG A 325 -14.92 -18.77 -8.64
CA ARG A 325 -14.65 -19.00 -7.22
C ARG A 325 -13.32 -19.72 -7.07
N LEU A 326 -12.47 -19.25 -6.14
CA LEU A 326 -11.17 -19.84 -5.85
C LEU A 326 -10.97 -20.00 -4.34
N THR A 327 -10.50 -21.16 -3.89
CA THR A 327 -9.95 -21.34 -2.54
C THR A 327 -8.43 -21.49 -2.63
N VAL A 328 -7.70 -20.56 -2.01
CA VAL A 328 -6.26 -20.39 -2.18
C VAL A 328 -5.50 -20.33 -0.85
N THR A 329 -4.20 -20.58 -0.89
CA THR A 329 -3.29 -20.43 0.26
C THR A 329 -2.90 -18.97 0.54
N SER A 330 -2.15 -18.75 1.62
CA SER A 330 -1.63 -17.44 2.00
C SER A 330 -0.66 -16.87 0.97
N GLY A 331 -0.77 -15.56 0.69
CA GLY A 331 0.13 -14.87 -0.23
C GLY A 331 -0.30 -14.88 -1.69
N PHE A 332 -1.38 -15.60 -2.04
CA PHE A 332 -1.99 -15.58 -3.37
C PHE A 332 -2.64 -14.22 -3.69
N TYR A 333 -2.37 -13.69 -4.88
CA TYR A 333 -2.95 -12.48 -5.44
C TYR A 333 -3.93 -12.83 -6.57
N ILE A 334 -5.21 -12.54 -6.36
CA ILE A 334 -6.25 -12.77 -7.38
C ILE A 334 -6.02 -11.89 -8.62
N ARG A 335 -5.52 -10.66 -8.43
CA ARG A 335 -5.10 -9.76 -9.51
C ARG A 335 -4.06 -10.36 -10.45
N SER A 336 -2.97 -10.93 -9.93
CA SER A 336 -1.98 -11.65 -10.75
C SER A 336 -2.60 -12.87 -11.42
N PHE A 337 -3.47 -13.62 -10.73
CA PHE A 337 -4.17 -14.77 -11.33
C PHE A 337 -5.05 -14.37 -12.53
N CYS A 338 -5.80 -13.27 -12.46
CA CYS A 338 -6.60 -12.78 -13.59
C CYS A 338 -5.71 -12.45 -14.80
N HIS A 339 -4.65 -11.69 -14.58
CA HIS A 339 -3.66 -11.36 -15.62
C HIS A 339 -3.02 -12.63 -16.24
N ASP A 340 -2.64 -13.59 -15.39
CA ASP A 340 -1.95 -14.80 -15.80
C ASP A 340 -2.87 -15.78 -16.57
N LEU A 341 -4.16 -15.82 -16.23
CA LEU A 341 -5.16 -16.53 -17.03
C LEU A 341 -5.30 -15.89 -18.42
N GLY A 342 -5.42 -14.55 -18.50
CA GLY A 342 -5.47 -13.83 -19.77
C GLY A 342 -4.26 -14.15 -20.67
N ALA A 343 -3.06 -14.14 -20.09
CA ALA A 343 -1.82 -14.49 -20.79
C ALA A 343 -1.78 -15.96 -21.25
N LYS A 344 -2.25 -16.92 -20.42
CA LYS A 344 -2.38 -18.33 -20.80
C LYS A 344 -3.31 -18.55 -21.99
N MET A 345 -4.35 -17.72 -22.11
CA MET A 345 -5.33 -17.79 -23.20
C MET A 345 -4.90 -17.01 -24.46
N ASP A 346 -3.63 -16.60 -24.55
CA ASP A 346 -3.08 -15.70 -25.58
C ASP A 346 -3.92 -14.44 -25.82
N SER A 347 -4.40 -13.86 -24.73
CA SER A 347 -5.09 -12.58 -24.69
C SER A 347 -4.52 -11.74 -23.55
N ALA A 348 -5.28 -10.76 -23.09
CA ALA A 348 -5.05 -10.04 -21.85
C ALA A 348 -6.29 -10.19 -20.95
N ALA A 349 -6.13 -9.99 -19.65
CA ALA A 349 -7.27 -9.92 -18.74
C ALA A 349 -6.97 -9.06 -17.51
N LEU A 350 -8.03 -8.54 -16.91
CA LEU A 350 -7.99 -7.75 -15.68
C LEU A 350 -9.07 -8.22 -14.69
N MET A 351 -8.88 -7.88 -13.42
CA MET A 351 -9.84 -8.14 -12.36
C MET A 351 -10.91 -7.03 -12.31
N ALA A 352 -12.15 -7.33 -12.70
CA ALA A 352 -13.25 -6.38 -12.70
C ALA A 352 -13.94 -6.27 -11.33
N GLU A 353 -14.09 -7.41 -10.63
CA GLU A 353 -14.70 -7.51 -9.29
C GLU A 353 -13.91 -8.49 -8.42
N LEU A 354 -13.94 -8.28 -7.10
CA LEU A 354 -13.39 -9.22 -6.14
C LEU A 354 -14.18 -9.18 -4.83
N CYS A 355 -14.64 -10.33 -4.36
CA CYS A 355 -15.19 -10.54 -3.02
C CYS A 355 -14.36 -11.61 -2.30
N ARG A 356 -13.94 -11.36 -1.06
CA ARG A 356 -13.41 -12.42 -0.18
C ARG A 356 -14.55 -13.01 0.65
N SER A 357 -15.18 -14.06 0.13
CA SER A 357 -16.32 -14.72 0.80
C SER A 357 -15.93 -15.47 2.07
N ARG A 358 -14.67 -15.95 2.19
CA ARG A 358 -14.14 -16.65 3.38
C ARG A 358 -12.69 -16.28 3.71
N GLN A 359 -12.34 -16.18 4.98
CA GLN A 359 -10.95 -16.19 5.48
C GLN A 359 -10.87 -16.96 6.81
N SER A 360 -10.04 -18.01 6.89
CA SER A 360 -10.14 -19.00 7.98
C SER A 360 -11.60 -19.40 8.14
N ASP A 361 -12.16 -19.33 9.34
CA ASP A 361 -13.52 -19.79 9.65
C ASP A 361 -14.54 -18.64 9.63
N PHE A 362 -14.11 -17.44 9.22
CA PHE A 362 -14.96 -16.28 9.01
C PHE A 362 -15.51 -16.26 7.58
N SER A 363 -16.81 -16.05 7.42
CA SER A 363 -17.51 -15.96 6.13
C SER A 363 -18.52 -14.81 6.09
N ILE A 364 -18.72 -14.22 4.91
CA ILE A 364 -19.80 -13.24 4.70
C ILE A 364 -21.17 -13.86 5.04
N GLY A 365 -22.08 -13.07 5.62
CA GLY A 365 -23.41 -13.53 6.04
C GLY A 365 -23.45 -14.61 7.14
N GLY A 366 -22.31 -14.95 7.75
CA GLY A 366 -22.25 -15.87 8.89
C GLY A 366 -22.17 -15.13 10.23
N ASP A 367 -22.53 -15.81 11.32
CA ASP A 367 -22.65 -15.26 12.68
C ASP A 367 -21.38 -14.58 13.23
N ASN A 368 -20.21 -14.82 12.61
CA ASN A 368 -18.92 -14.26 12.99
C ASN A 368 -18.45 -13.06 12.13
N CYS A 369 -19.28 -12.57 11.19
CA CYS A 369 -18.98 -11.46 10.31
C CYS A 369 -20.05 -10.35 10.41
N LEU A 370 -19.66 -9.17 10.90
CA LEU A 370 -20.52 -8.00 11.00
C LEU A 370 -20.73 -7.35 9.62
N GLU A 371 -21.96 -7.01 9.26
CA GLU A 371 -22.21 -6.18 8.07
C GLU A 371 -21.79 -4.73 8.32
N PHE A 372 -21.01 -4.14 7.41
CA PHE A 372 -20.41 -2.82 7.64
C PHE A 372 -21.46 -1.71 7.85
N ASP A 373 -22.59 -1.81 7.17
CA ASP A 373 -23.69 -0.84 7.27
C ASP A 373 -24.34 -0.85 8.66
N ASP A 374 -24.23 -1.92 9.45
CA ASP A 374 -24.77 -1.99 10.81
C ASP A 374 -24.06 -1.02 11.76
N LEU A 375 -22.83 -0.61 11.47
CA LEU A 375 -22.13 0.46 12.19
C LEU A 375 -22.92 1.78 12.17
N SER A 376 -23.68 2.04 11.11
CA SER A 376 -24.51 3.25 10.97
C SER A 376 -25.86 3.15 11.68
N LYS A 377 -26.33 1.93 11.97
CA LYS A 377 -27.67 1.66 12.55
C LYS A 377 -27.75 1.89 14.07
N GLY A 378 -26.64 2.23 14.71
CA GLY A 378 -26.57 2.59 16.13
C GLY A 378 -26.15 1.45 17.06
N GLU A 379 -25.76 1.81 18.30
CA GLU A 379 -25.17 0.88 19.28
C GLU A 379 -26.07 -0.31 19.60
N GLU A 380 -27.39 -0.12 19.68
CA GLU A 380 -28.36 -1.18 19.97
C GLU A 380 -28.43 -2.27 18.87
N VAL A 381 -27.90 -2.01 17.66
CA VAL A 381 -27.91 -2.96 16.53
C VAL A 381 -26.59 -3.71 16.39
N TRP A 382 -25.45 -3.00 16.37
CA TRP A 382 -24.14 -3.65 16.19
C TRP A 382 -23.57 -4.22 17.49
N ALA A 383 -23.85 -3.64 18.66
CA ALA A 383 -23.22 -4.06 19.91
C ALA A 383 -23.61 -5.49 20.36
N PRO A 384 -24.88 -5.94 20.23
CA PRO A 384 -25.24 -7.33 20.53
C PRO A 384 -24.52 -8.33 19.60
N GLN A 385 -24.41 -8.01 18.30
CA GLN A 385 -23.70 -8.85 17.34
C GLN A 385 -22.21 -8.96 17.69
N VAL A 386 -21.55 -7.81 17.88
CA VAL A 386 -20.13 -7.75 18.28
C VAL A 386 -19.90 -8.45 19.63
N ALA A 387 -20.85 -8.40 20.57
CA ALA A 387 -20.77 -9.15 21.82
C ALA A 387 -20.74 -10.67 21.57
N SER A 388 -21.68 -11.18 20.77
CA SER A 388 -21.77 -12.59 20.41
C SER A 388 -20.49 -13.08 19.72
N MET A 389 -20.00 -12.32 18.73
CA MET A 389 -18.77 -12.65 17.99
C MET A 389 -17.53 -12.72 18.90
N LEU A 390 -17.37 -11.75 19.81
CA LEU A 390 -16.24 -11.71 20.74
C LEU A 390 -16.34 -12.80 21.82
N GLU A 391 -17.57 -13.13 22.27
CA GLU A 391 -17.82 -14.21 23.23
C GLU A 391 -17.56 -15.59 22.59
N GLN A 392 -18.06 -15.83 21.38
CA GLN A 392 -17.77 -17.03 20.59
C GLN A 392 -16.26 -17.21 20.43
N TRP A 393 -15.56 -16.19 19.92
CA TRP A 393 -14.11 -16.25 19.76
C TRP A 393 -13.40 -16.51 21.09
N SER A 394 -13.84 -15.88 22.18
CA SER A 394 -13.28 -16.14 23.51
C SER A 394 -13.47 -17.59 23.92
N ASN A 395 -14.67 -18.15 23.76
CA ASN A 395 -14.98 -19.54 24.11
C ASN A 395 -14.13 -20.54 23.31
N GLU A 396 -14.03 -20.38 21.99
CA GLU A 396 -13.23 -21.25 21.11
C GLU A 396 -11.71 -21.20 21.37
N ASN A 397 -11.23 -20.15 22.07
CA ASN A 397 -9.81 -19.93 22.34
C ASN A 397 -9.44 -20.03 23.83
N LYS A 398 -10.40 -20.22 24.75
CA LYS A 398 -10.14 -20.50 26.18
C LYS A 398 -9.31 -21.77 26.37
N ASP A 399 -9.64 -22.84 25.64
CA ASP A 399 -8.93 -24.13 25.72
C ASP A 399 -7.60 -24.16 24.95
N LYS A 400 -7.28 -23.10 24.18
CA LYS A 400 -6.02 -22.92 23.46
C LYS A 400 -5.09 -21.91 24.14
N ALA A 401 -5.48 -21.37 25.29
CA ALA A 401 -4.62 -20.48 26.06
C ALA A 401 -3.41 -21.27 26.58
N PRO A 402 -2.15 -20.80 26.37
CA PRO A 402 -1.02 -21.40 27.05
C PRO A 402 -1.22 -21.21 28.56
N GLY A 403 -1.17 -22.31 29.31
CA GLY A 403 -1.19 -22.28 30.77
C GLY A 403 -0.09 -21.38 31.33
N PRO A 404 -0.21 -20.92 32.59
CA PRO A 404 0.83 -20.11 33.22
C PRO A 404 2.18 -20.84 33.10
N PRO A 405 3.27 -20.13 32.75
CA PRO A 405 4.56 -20.78 32.54
C PRO A 405 4.98 -21.48 33.83
N GLY A 406 5.10 -22.82 33.76
CA GLY A 406 5.66 -23.61 34.84
C GLY A 406 7.09 -23.16 35.16
N PRO A 407 7.57 -23.39 36.39
CA PRO A 407 8.87 -22.87 36.84
C PRO A 407 10.07 -23.36 35.99
N ASP A 408 9.91 -24.47 35.26
CA ASP A 408 10.93 -25.04 34.39
C ASP A 408 10.63 -24.81 32.90
N SER A 409 11.08 -23.66 32.38
CA SER A 409 11.24 -23.43 30.95
C SER A 409 12.63 -22.85 30.65
N PRO A 410 13.40 -23.40 29.70
CA PRO A 410 14.81 -23.01 29.52
C PRO A 410 14.98 -21.54 29.12
N LYS A 411 15.85 -20.83 29.83
CA LYS A 411 16.23 -19.44 29.49
C LYS A 411 17.03 -19.41 28.17
N HIS A 412 16.36 -19.18 27.04
CA HIS A 412 17.03 -18.89 25.78
C HIS A 412 17.87 -17.61 25.90
N LYS A 413 19.20 -17.77 26.01
CA LYS A 413 20.15 -16.66 25.91
C LYS A 413 20.17 -16.14 24.48
N HIS A 414 19.87 -14.86 24.28
CA HIS A 414 20.16 -14.18 23.03
C HIS A 414 21.67 -14.23 22.75
N GLN A 415 22.09 -14.99 21.74
CA GLN A 415 23.43 -14.85 21.17
C GLN A 415 23.45 -13.63 20.23
N LYS A 416 24.22 -12.60 20.59
CA LYS A 416 24.63 -11.56 19.66
C LYS A 416 25.65 -12.14 18.69
N HIS A 417 25.28 -12.34 17.43
CA HIS A 417 26.26 -12.56 16.38
C HIS A 417 26.99 -11.25 16.07
N HIS A 418 28.18 -11.09 16.64
CA HIS A 418 29.15 -10.13 16.15
C HIS A 418 29.83 -10.71 14.91
N HIS A 419 29.73 -10.00 13.77
CA HIS A 419 30.66 -10.20 12.66
C HIS A 419 32.08 -9.94 13.15
N LYS A 420 32.99 -10.89 12.90
CA LYS A 420 34.43 -10.72 13.10
C LYS A 420 35.12 -11.03 11.77
N ASP A 421 35.83 -10.06 11.24
CA ASP A 421 36.62 -10.22 10.03
C ASP A 421 37.78 -11.20 10.26
N LYS A 422 38.08 -12.01 9.24
CA LYS A 422 39.24 -12.90 9.24
C LYS A 422 40.50 -12.09 8.96
N ALA A 423 41.36 -11.96 9.97
CA ALA A 423 42.75 -11.54 9.77
C ALA A 423 43.62 -12.80 9.58
N GLU A 424 44.26 -12.93 8.41
CA GLU A 424 45.26 -13.98 8.17
C GLU A 424 46.66 -13.58 8.65
N ASN A 425 47.43 -14.59 9.04
CA ASN A 425 48.80 -14.48 9.53
C ASN A 425 49.74 -13.82 8.51
N ARG A 426 50.44 -12.73 8.92
CA ARG A 426 51.82 -12.48 8.46
C ARG A 426 52.70 -12.00 9.62
N ARG A 427 53.87 -12.65 9.73
CA ARG A 427 54.81 -12.57 10.86
C ARG A 427 55.54 -11.22 10.88
N HIS A 428 55.77 -10.67 12.06
CA HIS A 428 56.68 -9.54 12.28
C HIS A 428 58.07 -10.04 12.69
N SER A 429 59.12 -9.35 12.24
CA SER A 429 60.50 -9.60 12.66
C SER A 429 61.24 -8.29 12.97
N LYS A 430 61.71 -8.20 14.23
CA LYS A 430 62.82 -7.36 14.74
C LYS A 430 62.64 -5.82 14.79
N SER A 431 62.75 -5.33 16.03
CA SER A 431 63.14 -3.98 16.51
C SER A 431 64.61 -3.66 16.16
N PRO A 432 65.25 -2.53 16.59
CA PRO A 432 64.85 -1.45 17.55
C PRO A 432 65.01 -0.02 16.92
N GLU A 433 65.13 1.15 17.58
CA GLU A 433 65.54 1.55 18.94
C GLU A 433 65.17 3.03 19.29
N ARG A 434 65.30 3.42 20.59
CA ARG A 434 65.47 4.77 21.27
C ARG A 434 65.28 6.08 20.47
N SER A 435 64.79 7.20 21.04
CA SER A 435 65.02 7.82 22.37
C SER A 435 63.84 8.75 22.79
N ARG A 436 63.44 8.93 24.07
CA ARG A 436 63.95 9.91 25.10
C ARG A 436 64.44 11.25 24.50
N SER A 437 64.04 12.46 24.94
CA SER A 437 63.50 12.90 26.26
C SER A 437 62.74 14.26 26.23
N SER A 438 61.69 14.38 27.06
CA SER A 438 61.33 15.43 28.08
C SER A 438 61.91 16.88 28.03
N PRO A 439 61.33 17.88 28.77
CA PRO A 439 59.92 18.13 29.18
C PRO A 439 59.49 19.64 29.26
N LYS A 440 58.19 19.92 29.57
CA LYS A 440 57.63 21.10 30.33
C LYS A 440 57.82 22.52 29.72
N ALA A 441 56.99 23.55 29.99
CA ALA A 441 55.74 23.73 30.77
C ALA A 441 54.89 24.91 30.21
N GLU A 442 53.71 25.14 30.82
CA GLU A 442 52.98 26.41 31.12
C GLU A 442 53.48 27.76 30.55
N ALA A 443 52.66 28.80 30.27
CA ALA A 443 51.20 29.01 30.20
C ALA A 443 50.90 30.45 29.64
N THR A 444 49.66 30.93 29.78
CA THR A 444 49.17 32.34 29.69
C THR A 444 49.04 33.05 28.32
N GLU A 445 47.77 33.19 27.91
CA GLU A 445 47.04 34.38 27.45
C GLU A 445 47.72 35.62 26.80
N SER A 446 47.21 35.92 25.59
CA SER A 446 46.59 37.22 25.17
C SER A 446 47.33 38.20 24.24
N LYS A 447 46.48 38.80 23.37
CA LYS A 447 46.51 40.13 22.73
C LYS A 447 47.18 40.39 21.36
N ASP A 448 46.37 41.06 20.51
CA ASP A 448 46.67 42.23 19.65
C ASP A 448 47.73 42.08 18.53
N ASP A 449 47.67 42.72 17.34
CA ASP A 449 46.63 43.40 16.53
C ASP A 449 47.24 43.66 15.11
N ALA A 450 46.46 43.78 14.03
CA ALA A 450 46.87 44.41 12.75
C ALA A 450 45.76 44.50 11.68
N LYS A 451 45.29 45.72 11.39
CA LYS A 451 44.59 46.15 10.14
C LYS A 451 45.64 46.68 9.13
N GLN A 452 45.41 46.83 7.82
CA GLN A 452 44.52 47.81 7.13
C GLN A 452 44.43 47.45 5.62
N ALA A 453 43.25 47.55 4.97
CA ALA A 453 42.75 48.66 4.10
C ALA A 453 43.48 48.81 2.73
N ASN A 454 42.84 49.19 1.60
CA ASN A 454 41.76 50.18 1.44
C ASN A 454 40.85 49.97 0.19
N GLU A 455 39.75 50.74 0.11
CA GLU A 455 38.67 50.74 -0.93
C GLU A 455 39.00 51.69 -2.13
N PRO A 456 38.21 51.78 -3.25
CA PRO A 456 36.93 52.53 -3.28
C PRO A 456 35.80 52.06 -4.26
N LYS A 457 34.60 52.66 -4.11
CA LYS A 457 33.36 52.54 -4.95
C LYS A 457 33.16 53.83 -5.84
N PRO A 458 31.96 54.33 -6.28
CA PRO A 458 30.57 53.78 -6.48
C PRO A 458 29.76 54.27 -7.74
N SER A 459 28.56 53.68 -8.01
CA SER A 459 27.24 54.29 -8.41
C SER A 459 26.28 53.20 -8.96
N LYS A 460 24.96 53.04 -8.67
CA LYS A 460 23.73 53.88 -8.70
C LYS A 460 23.28 54.26 -10.14
N LYS A 461 22.00 54.19 -10.58
CA LYS A 461 20.70 53.84 -9.94
C LYS A 461 19.58 53.60 -11.00
N ASP A 462 18.52 52.86 -10.60
CA ASP A 462 17.07 52.87 -10.95
C ASP A 462 16.50 53.37 -12.31
N ALA A 463 15.55 52.61 -12.88
CA ALA A 463 14.11 52.97 -13.08
C ALA A 463 13.44 52.40 -14.36
N GLU A 464 12.18 51.95 -14.22
CA GLU A 464 11.24 51.49 -15.26
C GLU A 464 10.00 52.42 -15.27
N PRO A 465 9.29 52.62 -16.39
CA PRO A 465 7.81 52.69 -16.31
C PRO A 465 7.05 52.07 -17.51
N THR A 466 5.71 52.20 -17.47
CA THR A 466 4.68 51.32 -18.04
C THR A 466 4.05 51.72 -19.39
N LYS A 467 3.36 50.71 -19.99
CA LYS A 467 2.37 50.68 -21.11
C LYS A 467 1.53 51.94 -21.44
N GLU A 468 1.20 52.10 -22.74
CA GLU A 468 -0.17 52.29 -23.27
C GLU A 468 -0.25 52.00 -24.81
N GLU A 469 -1.43 52.12 -25.46
CA GLU A 469 -1.78 51.58 -26.81
C GLU A 469 -1.39 52.52 -28.02
N ALA A 470 -1.67 52.30 -29.34
CA ALA A 470 -2.71 51.49 -30.03
C ALA A 470 -2.48 51.14 -31.54
N LYS A 471 -3.58 50.68 -32.17
CA LYS A 471 -3.88 50.22 -33.57
C LYS A 471 -3.89 51.34 -34.65
N PRO A 472 -4.19 51.08 -35.97
CA PRO A 472 -3.97 49.91 -36.86
C PRO A 472 -3.43 50.26 -38.30
N ASN A 473 -3.25 49.26 -39.18
CA ASN A 473 -3.93 49.11 -40.52
C ASN A 473 -3.07 48.62 -41.74
N ASN A 474 -3.61 47.65 -42.48
CA ASN A 474 -3.43 47.19 -43.89
C ASN A 474 -2.08 47.24 -44.67
N GLY A 475 -1.77 46.17 -45.44
CA GLY A 475 -0.88 46.29 -46.62
C GLY A 475 -0.27 45.04 -47.33
N THR A 476 -1.07 44.08 -47.83
CA THR A 476 -0.85 43.21 -49.05
C THR A 476 0.51 42.71 -49.59
N ARG A 477 0.50 41.42 -50.02
CA ARG A 477 1.31 40.74 -51.08
C ARG A 477 2.79 40.38 -50.77
N SER A 478 3.40 39.31 -51.33
CA SER A 478 2.97 38.33 -52.35
C SER A 478 3.52 36.90 -52.14
N ASP A 479 2.91 35.98 -52.87
CA ASP A 479 3.20 34.57 -53.18
C ASP A 479 4.66 34.11 -53.28
N ASP A 480 4.90 32.82 -52.98
CA ASP A 480 5.65 31.91 -53.87
C ASP A 480 5.31 30.42 -53.65
N GLU A 481 5.62 29.57 -54.64
CA GLU A 481 5.12 28.18 -54.77
C GLU A 481 6.23 27.08 -54.65
N LYS A 482 6.02 25.73 -54.72
CA LYS A 482 4.84 24.89 -55.05
C LYS A 482 4.95 23.44 -54.47
N SER A 483 3.81 22.73 -54.48
CA SER A 483 3.58 21.27 -54.50
C SER A 483 4.74 20.24 -54.49
N TRP A 484 4.52 19.11 -53.80
CA TRP A 484 4.41 17.80 -54.49
C TRP A 484 3.54 16.80 -53.71
N ASN A 485 2.86 15.89 -54.42
CA ASN A 485 1.82 15.00 -53.89
C ASN A 485 1.83 13.64 -54.61
N GLY A 486 1.86 12.53 -53.86
CA GLY A 486 1.35 11.20 -54.23
C GLY A 486 2.05 10.37 -55.32
N ILE A 487 2.10 9.05 -55.10
CA ILE A 487 1.32 8.06 -55.88
C ILE A 487 1.36 6.70 -55.17
N GLU A 488 0.22 6.00 -55.18
CA GLU A 488 0.04 4.60 -54.80
C GLU A 488 0.04 3.72 -56.07
N ASP A 489 0.41 2.44 -55.93
CA ASP A 489 -0.06 1.30 -56.73
C ASP A 489 -0.05 0.06 -55.82
#